data_AF-A0A2A5P0G4-F1
#
_entry.id   AF-A0A2A5P0G4-F1
#
_cell.length_a   1.000
_cell.length_b   1.000
_cell.length_c   1.000
_cell.angle_alpha   90.00
_cell.angle_beta   90.00
_cell.angle_gamma   90.00
#
_symmetry.space_group_name_H-M   'P 1'
#
loop_
_entity.id
_entity.type
_entity.pdbx_description
1 polymer ?
#
loop_
_entity_poly.entity_id
_entity_poly.type
_entity_poly.pdbx_seq_one_letter_code
_entity_poly.pdbx_strand_id
1 'polypeptide(L)' 'MAGEVWVFAEQRNNVIQDVSVELLNPGRKIADELGVNLCSVLLGHNLGNLPDELIEYGADRVYVVEHRHT' A
#
# COMPACT_ATOMS: atom_id res chain seq x y z
N MET A 1 -21.19 6.81 -5.42
CA MET A 1 -20.09 5.82 -5.49
C MET A 1 -19.11 6.19 -4.38
N ALA A 2 -18.74 5.25 -3.52
CA ALA A 2 -17.69 5.48 -2.52
C ALA A 2 -16.34 5.23 -3.20
N GLY A 3 -15.40 6.19 -3.09
CA GLY A 3 -14.03 6.05 -3.58
C GLY A 3 -13.13 5.36 -2.55
N GLU A 4 -11.82 5.34 -2.82
CA GLU A 4 -10.77 4.89 -1.90
C GLU A 4 -9.58 5.87 -2.01
N VAL A 5 -8.77 5.97 -0.95
CA VAL A 5 -7.48 6.70 -0.99
C VAL A 5 -6.38 5.68 -1.24
N TRP A 6 -5.57 5.88 -2.27
CA TRP A 6 -4.54 4.92 -2.66
C TRP A 6 -3.14 5.48 -2.44
N VAL A 7 -2.28 4.67 -1.82
CA VAL A 7 -0.84 4.91 -1.69
C VAL A 7 -0.10 3.88 -2.53
N PHE A 8 0.86 4.32 -3.33
CA PHE A 8 1.74 3.42 -4.06
C PHE A 8 2.88 2.95 -3.14
N ALA A 9 2.97 1.63 -2.94
CA ALA A 9 4.04 1.00 -2.19
C ALA A 9 5.19 0.64 -3.14
N GLU A 10 6.18 1.54 -3.22
CA GLU A 10 7.43 1.25 -3.90
C GLU A 10 8.19 0.21 -3.09
N GLN A 11 8.60 -0.87 -3.77
CA GLN A 11 9.55 -1.83 -3.22
C GLN A 11 10.79 -1.88 -4.10
N ARG A 12 11.95 -2.07 -3.46
CA ARG A 12 13.21 -2.36 -4.14
C ARG A 12 13.81 -3.60 -3.50
N ASN A 13 14.11 -4.61 -4.31
CA ASN A 13 14.66 -5.88 -3.85
C ASN A 13 13.82 -6.51 -2.73
N ASN A 14 12.48 -6.48 -2.85
CA ASN A 14 11.55 -6.97 -1.84
C ASN A 14 11.70 -6.27 -0.47
N VAL A 15 12.02 -4.97 -0.49
CA VAL A 15 11.99 -4.11 0.69
C VAL A 15 11.13 -2.89 0.37
N ILE A 16 10.06 -2.69 1.14
CA ILE A 16 9.22 -1.49 1.02
C ILE A 16 10.09 -0.27 1.34
N GLN A 17 10.00 0.76 0.51
CA GLN A 17 10.73 2.00 0.76
C GLN A 17 10.05 2.79 1.88
N ASP A 18 10.84 3.36 2.80
CA ASP A 18 10.34 4.11 3.96
C ASP A 18 9.32 5.19 3.57
N VAL A 19 9.56 5.88 2.44
CA VAL A 19 8.64 6.91 1.92
C VAL A 19 7.23 6.38 1.68
N SER A 20 7.08 5.13 1.22
CA SER A 20 5.75 4.53 1.01
C SER A 20 5.02 4.29 2.34
N VAL A 21 5.74 3.94 3.40
CA VAL A 21 5.18 3.80 4.75
C VAL A 21 4.82 5.16 5.31
N GLU A 22 5.70 6.16 5.16
CA GLU A 22 5.43 7.53 5.61
C GLU A 22 4.19 8.14 4.96
N LEU A 23 3.90 7.80 3.69
CA LEU A 23 2.72 8.25 2.95
C LEU A 23 1.40 7.64 3.44
N LEU A 24 1.42 6.48 4.12
CA LEU A 24 0.21 5.91 4.71
C LEU A 24 -0.38 6.80 5.82
N ASN A 25 0.47 7.53 6.57
CA ASN A 25 0.01 8.42 7.63
C ASN A 25 -0.86 9.60 7.13
N PRO A 26 -0.43 10.44 6.18
CA PRO A 26 -1.30 11.47 5.60
C PRO A 26 -2.45 10.85 4.80
N GLY A 27 -2.23 9.71 4.12
CA GLY A 27 -3.29 8.97 3.42
C GLY A 27 -4.41 8.55 4.36
N ARG A 28 -4.08 8.10 5.57
CA ARG A 28 -5.04 7.74 6.62
C ARG A 28 -5.93 8.91 7.01
N LYS A 29 -5.34 10.08 7.28
CA LYS A 29 -6.11 11.28 7.61
C LYS A 29 -7.14 11.62 6.52
N ILE A 30 -6.73 11.54 5.25
CA ILE A 30 -7.60 11.81 4.11
C ILE A 30 -8.70 10.74 4.01
N ALA A 31 -8.36 9.46 4.19
CA ALA A 31 -9.32 8.36 4.14
C ALA A 31 -10.39 8.49 5.24
N ASP A 32 -9.98 8.84 6.45
CA ASP A 32 -10.87 9.05 7.59
C ASP A 32 -11.79 10.27 7.38
N GLU A 33 -11.27 11.39 6.86
CA GLU A 33 -12.06 12.58 6.52
C GLU A 33 -13.13 12.29 5.45
N LEU A 34 -12.81 11.43 4.49
CA LEU A 34 -13.71 11.01 3.42
C LEU A 34 -14.63 9.84 3.80
N GLY A 35 -14.36 9.16 4.92
CA GLY A 35 -15.08 7.96 5.35
C GLY A 35 -14.90 6.77 4.40
N VAL A 36 -13.71 6.61 3.83
CA VAL A 36 -13.37 5.53 2.87
C VAL A 36 -12.14 4.74 3.31
N ASN A 37 -11.85 3.64 2.63
CA ASN A 37 -10.66 2.84 2.94
C ASN A 37 -9.37 3.51 2.43
N LEU A 38 -8.29 3.38 3.20
CA LEU A 38 -6.93 3.56 2.71
C LEU A 38 -6.45 2.24 2.13
N CYS A 39 -5.98 2.29 0.88
CA CYS A 39 -5.43 1.13 0.20
C CYS A 39 -3.97 1.37 -0.16
N SER A 40 -3.16 0.32 -0.06
CA SER A 40 -1.80 0.31 -0.58
C SER A 40 -1.74 -0.50 -1.87
N VAL A 41 -1.02 -0.02 -2.88
CA VAL A 41 -0.84 -0.72 -4.17
C VAL A 41 0.60 -1.18 -4.26
N LEU A 42 0.82 -2.50 -4.25
CA LEU A 42 2.14 -3.12 -4.27
C LEU A 42 2.33 -3.89 -5.58
N LEU A 43 3.38 -3.54 -6.32
CA LEU A 43 3.73 -4.17 -7.59
C LEU A 43 5.07 -4.92 -7.46
N GLY A 44 5.16 -6.14 -7.97
CA GLY A 44 6.44 -6.84 -8.05
C GLY A 44 6.32 -8.34 -8.31
N HIS A 45 7.31 -9.10 -7.85
CA HIS A 45 7.40 -10.54 -8.07
C HIS A 45 7.98 -11.23 -6.84
N ASN A 46 7.36 -12.32 -6.39
CA ASN A 46 7.72 -13.04 -5.17
C ASN A 46 7.78 -12.08 -3.96
N LEU A 47 6.67 -11.38 -3.71
CA LEU A 47 6.59 -10.29 -2.74
C LEU A 47 6.57 -10.74 -1.27
N GLY A 48 6.51 -12.04 -0.98
CA GLY A 48 6.59 -12.58 0.37
C GLY A 48 5.51 -12.00 1.30
N ASN A 49 5.94 -11.51 2.47
CA ASN A 49 5.10 -10.94 3.53
C ASN A 49 4.92 -9.41 3.42
N LEU A 50 5.45 -8.76 2.38
CA LEU A 50 5.32 -7.30 2.22
C LEU A 50 3.86 -6.80 2.22
N PRO A 51 2.86 -7.53 1.67
CA PRO A 51 1.47 -7.12 1.83
C PRO A 51 1.02 -7.05 3.28
N ASP A 52 1.45 -7.99 4.13
CA ASP A 52 1.08 -8.02 5.54
C ASP A 52 1.72 -6.85 6.30
N GLU A 53 2.98 -6.51 5.99
CA GLU A 53 3.65 -5.32 6.53
C GLU A 53 2.87 -4.03 6.22
N LEU A 54 2.35 -3.88 5.00
CA LEU A 54 1.55 -2.71 4.62
C LEU A 54 0.22 -2.62 5.39
N ILE A 55 -0.39 -3.76 5.74
CA ILE A 55 -1.55 -3.80 6.64
C ILE A 55 -1.15 -3.36 8.05
N GLU A 56 -0.04 -3.87 8.58
CA GLU A 56 0.49 -3.49 9.90
C GLU A 56 0.81 -1.99 9.98
N TYR A 57 1.26 -1.39 8.87
CA TYR A 57 1.49 0.05 8.75
C TYR A 57 0.22 0.90 8.59
N GLY A 58 -0.96 0.29 8.51
CA GLY A 58 -2.25 0.98 8.60
C GLY A 58 -3.06 1.08 7.31
N ALA A 59 -2.70 0.34 6.26
CA ALA A 59 -3.58 0.15 5.11
C ALA A 59 -4.76 -0.77 5.50
N ASP A 60 -5.99 -0.42 5.07
CA ASP A 60 -7.16 -1.30 5.27
C ASP A 60 -7.15 -2.44 4.25
N ARG A 61 -6.57 -2.19 3.07
CA ARG A 61 -6.46 -3.14 1.96
C ARG A 61 -5.12 -2.99 1.27
N VAL A 62 -4.60 -4.10 0.75
CA VAL A 62 -3.44 -4.09 -0.13
C VAL A 62 -3.82 -4.74 -1.45
N TYR A 63 -3.70 -3.97 -2.53
CA TYR A 63 -3.79 -4.48 -3.89
C TYR A 63 -2.42 -4.95 -4.33
N VAL A 64 -2.28 -6.26 -4.53
CA VAL A 64 -1.05 -6.89 -4.98
C VAL A 64 -1.15 -7.19 -6.46
N VAL A 65 -0.18 -6.70 -7.25
CA VAL A 65 -0.02 -7.08 -8.65
C VAL A 65 1.29 -7.82 -8.79
N GLU A 66 1.17 -9.13 -9.00
CA GLU A 66 2.31 -10.00 -9.23
C GLU A 66 2.60 -10.18 -10.72
N HIS A 67 3.79 -9.76 -11.15
CA HIS A 67 4.29 -10.04 -12.49
C HIS A 67 5.81 -10.13 -12.49
N ARG A 68 6.34 -11.23 -13.01
CA ARG A 68 7.77 -11.36 -13.30
C ARG A 68 8.15 -10.45 -14.47
N HIS A 69 9.01 -9.45 -14.24
CA HIS A 69 9.67 -8.77 -15.35
C HIS A 69 10.55 -9.79 -16.09
N THR A 70 10.26 -9.99 -17.38
CA THR A 70 10.95 -10.91 -18.28
C THR A 70 11.80 -10.14 -19.26
#